data_AF-A0A843JAN4-F1
#
_entry.id   AF-A0A843JAN4-F1
#
_cell.length_a   1.000
_cell.length_b   1.000
_cell.length_c   1.000
_cell.angle_alpha   90.00
_cell.angle_beta   90.00
_cell.angle_gamma   90.00
#
_symmetry.space_group_name_H-M   'P 1'
#
loop_
_entity.id
_entity.type
_entity.pdbx_description
1 polymer ?
#
loop_
_entity_poly.entity_id
_entity_poly.type
_entity_poly.pdbx_seq_one_letter_code
_entity_poly.pdbx_strand_id
1 'polypeptide(L)'
;MSTGHKKSRVFVNGALIGLCEDPVNLVANVRRMRRRGELPTEVNISYKEYNGDIIVHTDRGRARRPLIIVENGRPAITNEDIEKLKTGDSDFNDLVGKGFIEYIDAEEEEDLYIAVNEEDITPEHTHLEIDPSLILGIGAAHVPFPEHNAAPRVTMGAGMIKQALGFGASNMKLRPDTRGHQLHYVQKPLVHTQTSRIIGSDDRAAGQNLVVAILSYEGFNIEDSLIFNKASIERGVGRSHFFRTYDGEERRYPGGQVDKIEVPDEEVSGAHGVESYQNLDTDGIINPETFAAEKAVLIGKTSPPRFLEE
;
A
#
# COMPACT_ATOMS: atom_id res chain seq x y z
N MET A 1 22.74 -58.13 3.85
CA MET A 1 21.44 -57.41 3.95
C MET A 1 21.45 -56.34 2.90
N SER A 2 20.58 -56.41 1.88
CA SER A 2 20.59 -55.45 0.78
C SER A 2 20.14 -54.09 1.29
N THR A 3 21.02 -53.10 1.25
CA THR A 3 20.69 -51.70 1.50
C THR A 3 19.82 -51.19 0.33
N GLY A 4 18.52 -51.49 0.41
CA GLY A 4 17.54 -50.94 -0.51
C GLY A 4 17.63 -49.43 -0.46
N HIS A 5 18.06 -48.81 -1.54
CA HIS A 5 18.14 -47.36 -1.65
C HIS A 5 16.73 -46.81 -1.44
N LYS A 6 16.55 -46.06 -0.35
CA LYS A 6 15.25 -45.47 0.00
C LYS A 6 14.95 -44.39 -1.04
N LYS A 7 14.08 -44.70 -1.99
CA LYS A 7 13.68 -43.76 -3.05
C LYS A 7 12.94 -42.57 -2.43
N SER A 8 13.27 -41.37 -2.87
CA SER A 8 12.62 -40.12 -2.47
C SER A 8 11.24 -40.00 -3.10
N ARG A 9 10.25 -39.56 -2.35
CA ARG A 9 8.88 -39.37 -2.87
C ARG A 9 8.77 -38.00 -3.53
N VAL A 10 8.12 -37.93 -4.69
CA VAL A 10 7.92 -36.68 -5.43
C VAL A 10 6.46 -36.26 -5.33
N PHE A 11 6.21 -35.12 -4.71
CA PHE A 11 4.90 -34.50 -4.58
C PHE A 11 4.78 -33.32 -5.52
N VAL A 12 3.66 -33.20 -6.23
CA VAL A 12 3.32 -32.04 -7.04
C VAL A 12 2.00 -31.48 -6.51
N ASN A 13 2.01 -30.26 -5.99
CA ASN A 13 0.86 -29.61 -5.36
C ASN A 13 0.16 -30.52 -4.30
N GLY A 14 0.97 -31.24 -3.51
CA GLY A 14 0.51 -32.17 -2.48
C GLY A 14 0.11 -33.57 -2.96
N ALA A 15 -0.02 -33.80 -4.27
CA ALA A 15 -0.28 -35.13 -4.81
C ALA A 15 1.03 -35.92 -4.98
N LEU A 16 1.10 -37.15 -4.48
CA LEU A 16 2.23 -38.05 -4.72
C LEU A 16 2.21 -38.52 -6.17
N ILE A 17 3.20 -38.11 -6.97
CA ILE A 17 3.29 -38.45 -8.40
C ILE A 17 4.25 -39.60 -8.67
N GLY A 18 5.31 -39.75 -7.87
CA GLY A 18 6.29 -40.79 -8.12
C GLY A 18 7.41 -40.91 -7.10
N LEU A 19 8.40 -41.70 -7.46
CA LEU A 19 9.61 -41.96 -6.68
C LEU A 19 10.84 -41.60 -7.50
N CYS A 20 11.83 -40.97 -6.87
CA CYS A 20 13.11 -40.58 -7.46
C CYS A 20 14.24 -41.29 -6.73
N GLU A 21 15.27 -41.72 -7.47
CA GLU A 21 16.46 -42.36 -6.88
C GLU A 21 17.54 -41.33 -6.48
N ASP A 22 17.63 -40.22 -7.20
CA ASP A 22 18.60 -39.14 -6.97
C ASP A 22 17.87 -37.80 -6.83
N PRO A 23 17.42 -37.46 -5.60
CA PRO A 23 16.66 -36.24 -5.37
C PRO A 23 17.47 -34.97 -5.61
N VAL A 24 18.75 -34.96 -5.24
CA VAL A 24 19.63 -33.78 -5.33
C VAL A 24 19.81 -33.39 -6.79
N ASN A 25 20.09 -34.36 -7.65
CA ASN A 25 20.24 -34.10 -9.07
C ASN A 25 18.91 -33.68 -9.73
N LEU A 26 17.77 -34.26 -9.31
CA LEU A 26 16.46 -33.84 -9.83
C LEU A 26 16.19 -32.35 -9.52
N VAL A 27 16.38 -31.93 -8.28
CA VAL A 27 16.20 -30.52 -7.86
C VAL A 27 17.15 -29.60 -8.62
N ALA A 28 18.43 -29.96 -8.70
CA ALA A 28 19.42 -29.16 -9.43
C ALA A 28 19.07 -29.03 -10.93
N ASN A 29 18.56 -30.09 -11.55
CA ASN A 29 18.17 -30.05 -12.96
C ASN A 29 16.93 -29.21 -13.19
N VAL A 30 15.89 -29.34 -12.36
CA VAL A 30 14.68 -28.51 -12.46
C VAL A 30 15.00 -27.03 -12.28
N ARG A 31 15.82 -26.67 -11.28
CA ARG A 31 16.31 -25.29 -11.10
C ARG A 31 17.08 -24.80 -12.33
N ARG A 32 17.99 -25.63 -12.88
CA ARG A 32 18.75 -25.28 -14.10
C ARG A 32 17.86 -25.09 -15.32
N MET A 33 16.85 -25.93 -15.51
CA MET A 33 15.86 -25.80 -16.58
C MET A 33 15.06 -24.50 -16.45
N ARG A 34 14.65 -24.14 -15.22
CA ARG A 34 13.99 -22.86 -14.93
C ARG A 34 14.89 -21.67 -15.29
N ARG A 35 16.16 -21.68 -14.88
CA ARG A 35 17.14 -20.61 -15.18
C ARG A 35 17.42 -20.43 -16.68
N ARG A 36 17.25 -21.48 -17.48
CA ARG A 36 17.39 -21.45 -18.95
C ARG A 36 16.11 -21.06 -19.68
N GLY A 37 15.00 -20.85 -18.96
CA GLY A 37 13.69 -20.59 -19.54
C GLY A 37 13.02 -21.84 -20.15
N GLU A 38 13.53 -23.04 -19.89
CA GLU A 38 12.91 -24.30 -20.33
C GLU A 38 11.66 -24.64 -19.47
N LEU A 39 11.62 -24.14 -18.24
CA LEU A 39 10.46 -24.23 -17.35
C LEU A 39 9.96 -22.84 -16.95
N PRO A 40 8.65 -22.67 -16.70
CA PRO A 40 8.10 -21.42 -16.18
C PRO A 40 8.72 -21.04 -14.83
N THR A 41 8.85 -19.74 -14.57
CA THR A 41 9.42 -19.21 -13.32
C THR A 41 8.50 -19.44 -12.11
N GLU A 42 7.26 -19.84 -12.35
CA GLU A 42 6.29 -20.25 -11.34
C GLU A 42 6.55 -21.64 -10.77
N VAL A 43 7.39 -22.46 -11.39
CA VAL A 43 7.72 -23.78 -10.85
C VAL A 43 8.76 -23.61 -9.75
N ASN A 44 8.40 -23.93 -8.51
CA ASN A 44 9.33 -24.00 -7.38
C ASN A 44 9.52 -25.45 -6.94
N ILE A 45 10.74 -25.78 -6.53
CA ILE A 45 11.12 -27.14 -6.13
C ILE A 45 12.02 -27.11 -4.90
N SER A 46 11.67 -27.94 -3.92
CA SER A 46 12.43 -28.12 -2.69
C SER A 46 12.73 -29.60 -2.43
N TYR A 47 13.92 -29.87 -1.88
CA TYR A 47 14.28 -31.18 -1.35
C TYR A 47 14.35 -31.14 0.17
N LYS A 48 13.43 -31.87 0.81
CA LYS A 48 13.36 -31.98 2.27
C LYS A 48 14.25 -33.12 2.75
N GLU A 49 15.44 -32.78 3.23
CA GLU A 49 16.42 -33.78 3.68
C GLU A 49 15.92 -34.67 4.83
N TYR A 50 15.07 -34.13 5.72
CA TYR A 50 14.63 -34.84 6.92
C TYR A 50 13.74 -36.06 6.64
N ASN A 51 12.87 -35.99 5.63
CA ASN A 51 11.98 -37.07 5.21
C ASN A 51 12.38 -37.67 3.86
N GLY A 52 13.29 -37.03 3.13
CA GLY A 52 13.73 -37.42 1.80
C GLY A 52 12.65 -37.16 0.74
N ASP A 53 11.77 -36.19 0.96
CA ASP A 53 10.68 -35.87 0.02
C ASP A 53 11.08 -34.70 -0.90
N ILE A 54 10.65 -34.76 -2.15
CA ILE A 54 10.78 -33.68 -3.13
C ILE A 54 9.40 -33.07 -3.29
N ILE A 55 9.32 -31.76 -3.08
CA ILE A 55 8.07 -31.01 -3.14
C ILE A 55 8.18 -30.04 -4.31
N VAL A 56 7.22 -30.14 -5.23
CA VAL A 56 7.11 -29.28 -6.40
C VAL A 56 5.80 -28.50 -6.32
N HIS A 57 5.93 -27.18 -6.37
CA HIS A 57 4.80 -26.26 -6.35
C HIS A 57 4.63 -25.54 -7.68
N THR A 58 3.40 -25.59 -8.18
CA THR A 58 2.96 -24.95 -9.44
C THR A 58 1.60 -24.25 -9.27
N ASP A 59 1.08 -24.22 -8.05
CA ASP A 59 -0.20 -23.64 -7.70
C ASP A 59 -0.16 -22.10 -7.64
N ARG A 60 -1.35 -21.50 -7.78
CA ARG A 60 -1.56 -20.05 -7.75
C ARG A 60 -1.78 -19.59 -6.31
N GLY A 61 -1.35 -18.37 -6.00
CA GLY A 61 -1.58 -17.74 -4.69
C GLY A 61 -0.39 -17.81 -3.72
N ARG A 62 0.69 -18.50 -4.10
CA ARG A 62 1.93 -18.52 -3.33
C ARG A 62 2.60 -17.15 -3.33
N ALA A 63 3.03 -16.72 -2.15
CA ALA A 63 3.91 -15.56 -2.00
C ALA A 63 5.33 -15.97 -2.39
N ARG A 64 5.95 -15.18 -3.26
CA ARG A 64 7.31 -15.37 -3.75
C ARG A 64 8.08 -14.08 -3.65
N ARG A 65 9.40 -14.18 -3.46
CA ARG A 65 10.30 -13.03 -3.48
C ARG A 65 11.43 -13.23 -4.50
N PRO A 66 11.83 -12.17 -5.21
CA PRO A 66 12.95 -12.24 -6.14
C PRO A 66 14.28 -12.19 -5.38
N LEU A 67 15.21 -13.08 -5.74
CA LEU A 67 16.58 -13.09 -5.22
C LEU A 67 17.59 -13.14 -6.36
N ILE A 68 18.76 -12.57 -6.16
CA ILE A 68 19.88 -12.65 -7.10
C ILE A 68 20.55 -14.00 -6.92
N ILE A 69 20.79 -14.72 -8.02
CA ILE A 69 21.51 -15.99 -7.97
C ILE A 69 23.00 -15.72 -7.68
N VAL A 70 23.59 -16.54 -6.81
CA VAL A 70 25.03 -16.54 -6.54
C VAL A 70 25.60 -17.89 -6.99
N GLU A 71 26.68 -17.84 -7.78
CA GLU A 71 27.42 -19.03 -8.20
C GLU A 71 28.89 -18.90 -7.80
N ASN A 72 29.38 -19.85 -6.99
CA ASN A 72 30.77 -19.92 -6.53
C ASN A 72 31.27 -18.61 -5.89
N GLY A 73 30.42 -17.97 -5.08
CA GLY A 73 30.74 -16.73 -4.37
C GLY A 73 30.73 -15.48 -5.25
N ARG A 74 30.08 -15.53 -6.42
CA ARG A 74 29.87 -14.36 -7.28
C ARG A 74 28.39 -14.21 -7.63
N PRO A 75 27.80 -13.00 -7.51
CA PRO A 75 26.46 -12.76 -7.99
C PRO A 75 26.41 -12.91 -9.53
N ALA A 76 25.30 -13.45 -10.03
CA ALA A 76 25.08 -13.64 -11.45
C ALA A 76 24.92 -12.31 -12.20
N ILE A 77 24.41 -11.29 -11.53
CA ILE A 77 24.30 -9.92 -12.07
C ILE A 77 25.67 -9.25 -12.03
N THR A 78 26.08 -8.68 -13.16
CA THR A 78 27.33 -7.93 -13.28
C THR A 78 27.10 -6.42 -13.34
N ASN A 79 28.17 -5.63 -13.14
CA ASN A 79 28.13 -4.18 -13.32
C ASN A 79 27.70 -3.78 -14.74
N GLU A 80 28.00 -4.58 -15.76
CA GLU A 80 27.56 -4.31 -17.13
C GLU A 80 26.04 -4.43 -17.28
N ASP A 81 25.42 -5.42 -16.63
CA ASP A 81 23.97 -5.58 -16.61
C ASP A 81 23.30 -4.41 -15.88
N ILE A 82 23.89 -3.95 -14.78
CA ILE A 82 23.42 -2.77 -14.04
C ILE A 82 23.46 -1.51 -14.92
N GLU A 83 24.52 -1.32 -15.71
CA GLU A 83 24.58 -0.18 -16.65
C GLU A 83 23.53 -0.31 -17.76
N LYS A 84 23.29 -1.51 -18.30
CA LYS A 84 22.21 -1.75 -19.27
C LYS A 84 20.81 -1.44 -18.71
N LEU A 85 20.57 -1.73 -17.42
CA LEU A 85 19.33 -1.32 -16.75
C LEU A 85 19.20 0.20 -16.68
N LYS A 86 20.31 0.92 -16.42
CA LYS A 86 20.30 2.40 -16.32
C LYS A 86 20.07 3.08 -17.67
N THR A 87 20.63 2.54 -18.75
CA THR A 87 20.44 3.07 -20.11
C THR A 87 19.08 2.71 -20.69
N GLY A 88 18.39 1.71 -20.11
CA GLY A 88 17.11 1.20 -20.61
C GLY A 88 17.26 0.15 -21.72
N ASP A 89 18.46 -0.39 -21.93
CA ASP A 89 18.76 -1.43 -22.91
C ASP A 89 18.34 -2.83 -22.43
N SER A 90 18.05 -2.99 -21.14
CA SER A 90 17.55 -4.21 -20.50
C SER A 90 16.52 -3.85 -19.44
N ASP A 91 15.55 -4.72 -19.21
CA ASP A 91 14.58 -4.59 -18.11
C ASP A 91 14.77 -5.68 -17.02
N PHE A 92 13.95 -5.63 -15.97
CA PHE A 92 13.98 -6.62 -14.89
C PHE A 92 13.59 -8.03 -15.37
N ASN A 93 12.65 -8.13 -16.32
CA ASN A 93 12.18 -9.42 -16.84
C ASN A 93 13.27 -10.09 -17.69
N ASP A 94 14.10 -9.31 -18.38
CA ASP A 94 15.27 -9.80 -19.11
C ASP A 94 16.27 -10.46 -18.17
N LEU A 95 16.49 -9.90 -16.96
CA LEU A 95 17.36 -10.52 -15.95
C LEU A 95 16.78 -11.82 -15.41
N VAL A 96 15.46 -11.89 -15.23
CA VAL A 96 14.77 -13.13 -14.87
C VAL A 96 14.89 -14.15 -16.01
N GLY A 97 14.70 -13.73 -17.26
CA GLY A 97 14.81 -14.58 -18.45
C GLY A 97 16.23 -15.10 -18.73
N LYS A 98 17.26 -14.33 -18.38
CA LYS A 98 18.67 -14.77 -18.39
C LYS A 98 19.02 -15.71 -17.24
N GLY A 99 18.11 -15.88 -16.27
CA GLY A 99 18.35 -16.68 -15.07
C GLY A 99 19.34 -16.03 -14.11
N PHE A 100 19.36 -14.70 -14.01
CA PHE A 100 20.15 -13.97 -13.01
C PHE A 100 19.36 -13.70 -11.72
N ILE A 101 18.03 -13.64 -11.84
CA ILE A 101 17.09 -13.45 -10.74
C ILE A 101 16.11 -14.62 -10.73
N GLU A 102 15.84 -15.18 -9.55
CA GLU A 102 14.84 -16.23 -9.37
C GLU A 102 13.75 -15.81 -8.38
N TYR A 103 12.51 -16.19 -8.67
CA TYR A 103 11.39 -16.06 -7.75
C TYR A 103 11.30 -17.29 -6.86
N ILE A 104 11.55 -17.09 -5.58
CA ILE A 104 11.60 -18.15 -4.58
C ILE A 104 10.36 -18.08 -3.70
N ASP A 105 9.69 -19.22 -3.48
CA ASP A 105 8.61 -19.35 -2.49
C ASP A 105 9.16 -19.82 -1.13
N ALA A 106 8.32 -19.77 -0.11
CA ALA A 106 8.72 -20.17 1.25
C ALA A 106 9.22 -21.63 1.32
N GLU A 107 8.70 -22.53 0.48
CA GLU A 107 9.08 -23.94 0.52
C GLU A 107 10.49 -24.15 -0.06
N GLU A 108 10.81 -23.51 -1.18
CA GLU A 108 12.13 -23.53 -1.80
C GLU A 108 13.15 -22.73 -1.02
N GLU A 109 12.74 -21.66 -0.34
CA GLU A 109 13.63 -20.80 0.47
C GLU A 109 14.37 -21.55 1.58
N GLU A 110 13.73 -22.56 2.18
CA GLU A 110 14.34 -23.43 3.20
C GLU A 110 15.60 -24.17 2.71
N ASP A 111 15.75 -24.36 1.40
CA ASP A 111 16.91 -25.03 0.80
C ASP A 111 18.07 -24.07 0.51
N LEU A 112 17.89 -22.76 0.76
CA LEU A 112 18.79 -21.71 0.28
C LEU A 112 19.61 -21.12 1.42
N TYR A 113 20.88 -20.83 1.11
CA TYR A 113 21.71 -19.99 1.94
C TYR A 113 21.85 -18.62 1.28
N ILE A 114 21.26 -17.58 1.88
CA ILE A 114 21.06 -16.25 1.29
C ILE A 114 21.97 -15.23 1.98
N ALA A 115 22.78 -14.52 1.21
CA ALA A 115 23.59 -13.42 1.69
C ALA A 115 22.75 -12.13 1.76
N VAL A 116 22.95 -11.33 2.82
CA VAL A 116 22.22 -10.04 2.97
C VAL A 116 22.91 -8.93 2.18
N ASN A 117 24.24 -8.85 2.26
CA ASN A 117 25.04 -7.88 1.54
C ASN A 117 26.05 -8.59 0.64
N GLU A 118 26.50 -7.89 -0.40
CA GLU A 118 27.53 -8.41 -1.32
C GLU A 118 28.86 -8.73 -0.61
N GLU A 119 29.18 -8.00 0.46
CA GLU A 119 30.41 -8.17 1.25
C GLU A 119 30.43 -9.49 2.03
N ASP A 120 29.25 -10.03 2.36
CA ASP A 120 29.09 -11.24 3.16
C ASP A 120 29.09 -12.52 2.30
N ILE A 121 29.21 -12.39 0.98
CA ILE A 121 29.14 -13.52 0.05
C ILE A 121 30.33 -14.47 0.26
N THR A 122 30.01 -15.73 0.47
CA THR A 122 30.96 -16.85 0.49
C THR A 122 30.63 -17.83 -0.64
N PRO A 123 31.54 -18.76 -1.00
CA PRO A 123 31.26 -19.81 -1.98
C PRO A 123 30.09 -20.74 -1.62
N GLU A 124 29.63 -20.75 -0.36
CA GLU A 124 28.51 -21.56 0.12
C GLU A 124 27.16 -20.88 -0.11
N HIS A 125 27.14 -19.55 -0.32
CA HIS A 125 25.91 -18.82 -0.56
C HIS A 125 25.33 -19.17 -1.93
N THR A 126 24.02 -19.39 -1.94
CA THR A 126 23.23 -19.74 -3.13
C THR A 126 22.58 -18.52 -3.78
N HIS A 127 22.25 -17.52 -2.97
CA HIS A 127 21.52 -16.33 -3.39
C HIS A 127 21.96 -15.11 -2.59
N LEU A 128 21.57 -13.93 -3.08
CA LEU A 128 21.83 -12.63 -2.50
C LEU A 128 20.52 -11.81 -2.48
N GLU A 129 20.27 -11.11 -1.38
CA GLU A 129 19.18 -10.12 -1.29
C GLU A 129 19.42 -8.95 -2.26
N ILE A 130 18.36 -8.49 -2.94
CA ILE A 130 18.46 -7.33 -3.84
C ILE A 130 18.69 -6.05 -3.03
N ASP A 131 17.86 -5.83 -2.01
CA ASP A 131 17.99 -4.73 -1.06
C ASP A 131 17.30 -5.12 0.26
N PRO A 132 18.02 -5.12 1.40
CA PRO A 132 17.46 -5.54 2.69
C PRO A 132 16.27 -4.68 3.17
N SER A 133 16.11 -3.45 2.69
CA SER A 133 15.00 -2.57 3.07
C SER A 133 13.66 -3.02 2.50
N LEU A 134 13.67 -3.89 1.46
CA LEU A 134 12.46 -4.44 0.83
C LEU A 134 11.69 -5.41 1.75
N ILE A 135 12.26 -5.78 2.91
CA ILE A 135 11.52 -6.49 3.96
C ILE A 135 10.35 -5.66 4.52
N LEU A 136 10.42 -4.33 4.42
CA LEU A 136 9.40 -3.43 4.94
C LEU A 136 8.27 -3.21 3.93
N GLY A 137 7.03 -3.32 4.40
CA GLY A 137 5.86 -2.91 3.64
C GLY A 137 5.80 -1.38 3.44
N ILE A 138 4.98 -0.93 2.50
CA ILE A 138 4.87 0.48 2.08
C ILE A 138 4.76 1.44 3.27
N GLY A 139 3.92 1.17 4.26
CA GLY A 139 3.74 2.07 5.41
C GLY A 139 4.99 2.22 6.27
N ALA A 140 5.66 1.11 6.61
CA ALA A 140 6.89 1.13 7.42
C ALA A 140 8.07 1.70 6.64
N ALA A 141 8.12 1.46 5.33
CA ALA A 141 9.17 1.97 4.44
C ALA A 141 9.14 3.50 4.27
N HIS A 142 8.12 4.21 4.75
CA HIS A 142 8.12 5.68 4.79
C HIS A 142 8.83 6.24 6.04
N VAL A 143 8.99 5.44 7.09
CA VAL A 143 9.66 5.89 8.31
C VAL A 143 11.15 6.03 7.99
N PRO A 144 11.76 7.22 8.14
CA PRO A 144 13.20 7.37 7.96
C PRO A 144 13.94 6.67 9.11
N PHE A 145 15.04 5.98 8.78
CA PHE A 145 15.90 5.30 9.77
C PHE A 145 15.13 4.34 10.71
N PRO A 146 14.31 3.40 10.18
CA PRO A 146 13.50 2.51 11.00
C PRO A 146 14.35 1.62 11.93
N GLU A 147 15.56 1.25 11.51
CA GLU A 147 16.53 0.46 12.27
C GLU A 147 17.05 1.15 13.54
N HIS A 148 16.95 2.48 13.62
CA HIS A 148 17.32 3.28 14.79
C HIS A 148 16.17 3.46 15.79
N ASN A 149 15.00 2.88 15.51
CA ASN A 149 13.79 3.02 16.31
C ASN A 149 13.36 1.69 16.92
N ALA A 150 12.69 1.75 18.07
CA ALA A 150 12.06 0.57 18.64
C ALA A 150 10.90 0.10 17.73
N ALA A 151 10.74 -1.21 17.54
CA ALA A 151 9.72 -1.78 16.67
C ALA A 151 8.29 -1.22 16.91
N PRO A 152 7.80 -1.03 18.16
CA PRO A 152 6.49 -0.43 18.38
C PRO A 152 6.34 1.00 17.82
N ARG A 153 7.43 1.77 17.81
CA ARG A 153 7.46 3.15 17.28
C ARG A 153 7.37 3.16 15.76
N VAL A 154 8.05 2.23 15.10
CA VAL A 154 7.93 2.04 13.65
C VAL A 154 6.51 1.61 13.28
N THR A 155 5.92 0.67 14.02
CA THR A 155 4.53 0.25 13.80
C THR A 155 3.53 1.41 13.96
N MET A 156 3.73 2.24 14.99
CA MET A 156 2.91 3.45 15.18
C MET A 156 3.07 4.43 14.02
N GLY A 157 4.29 4.73 13.60
CA GLY A 157 4.56 5.62 12.46
C GLY A 157 3.92 5.10 11.17
N ALA A 158 4.06 3.81 10.88
CA ALA A 158 3.45 3.15 9.71
C ALA A 158 1.91 3.17 9.72
N GLY A 159 1.29 3.19 10.91
CA GLY A 159 -0.15 3.37 11.06
C GLY A 159 -0.58 4.82 10.88
N MET A 160 0.12 5.75 11.54
CA MET A 160 -0.22 7.18 11.54
C MET A 160 -0.02 7.84 10.18
N ILE A 161 0.92 7.36 9.36
CA ILE A 161 1.14 7.96 8.03
C ILE A 161 -0.10 7.86 7.13
N LYS A 162 -0.91 6.81 7.30
CA LYS A 162 -2.17 6.62 6.56
C LYS A 162 -3.25 7.63 6.94
N GLN A 163 -3.07 8.34 8.05
CA GLN A 163 -3.99 9.33 8.60
C GLN A 163 -3.50 10.76 8.34
N ALA A 164 -2.28 10.92 7.80
CA ALA A 164 -1.69 12.23 7.54
C ALA A 164 -2.51 12.99 6.50
N LEU A 165 -2.66 14.30 6.71
CA LEU A 165 -3.34 15.17 5.77
C LEU A 165 -2.36 15.63 4.69
N GLY A 166 -2.79 15.56 3.44
CA GLY A 166 -1.95 15.89 2.30
C GLY A 166 -2.76 16.19 1.04
N PHE A 167 -2.08 16.10 -0.09
CA PHE A 167 -2.70 16.27 -1.41
C PHE A 167 -2.90 14.90 -2.07
N GLY A 168 -3.98 14.21 -1.71
CA GLY A 168 -4.20 12.82 -2.10
C GLY A 168 -4.58 12.61 -3.59
N ALA A 169 -5.31 13.55 -4.19
CA ALA A 169 -5.81 13.42 -5.56
C ALA A 169 -5.80 14.77 -6.30
N SER A 170 -5.29 14.78 -7.53
CA SER A 170 -5.25 15.98 -8.37
C SER A 170 -6.64 16.48 -8.79
N ASN A 171 -7.57 15.57 -8.99
CA ASN A 171 -8.96 15.85 -9.38
C ASN A 171 -9.90 16.03 -8.17
N MET A 172 -9.37 16.28 -6.97
CA MET A 172 -10.15 16.42 -5.73
C MET A 172 -11.35 17.38 -5.85
N LYS A 173 -11.22 18.48 -6.60
CA LYS A 173 -12.31 19.46 -6.80
C LYS A 173 -13.54 18.87 -7.49
N LEU A 174 -13.36 17.80 -8.26
CA LEU A 174 -14.41 17.14 -9.03
C LEU A 174 -14.91 15.86 -8.35
N ARG A 175 -14.29 15.45 -7.23
CA ARG A 175 -14.63 14.19 -6.56
C ARG A 175 -15.77 14.39 -5.55
N PRO A 176 -16.88 13.63 -5.65
CA PRO A 176 -17.96 13.66 -4.67
C PRO A 176 -17.67 12.70 -3.50
N ASP A 177 -16.48 12.78 -2.91
CA ASP A 177 -16.14 11.94 -1.76
C ASP A 177 -16.97 12.37 -0.53
N THR A 178 -17.46 11.41 0.25
CA THR A 178 -18.29 11.72 1.44
C THR A 178 -17.55 12.62 2.43
N ARG A 179 -16.25 12.37 2.62
CA ARG A 179 -15.36 13.17 3.46
C ARG A 179 -14.01 13.27 2.78
N GLY A 180 -13.48 14.47 2.72
CA GLY A 180 -12.16 14.76 2.18
C GLY A 180 -11.40 15.73 3.07
N HIS A 181 -10.07 15.67 3.04
CA HIS A 181 -9.21 16.64 3.71
C HIS A 181 -8.15 17.11 2.73
N GLN A 182 -7.82 18.40 2.81
CA GLN A 182 -6.73 18.98 2.04
C GLN A 182 -5.87 19.87 2.92
N LEU A 183 -4.60 19.52 3.07
CA LEU A 183 -3.61 20.43 3.66
C LEU A 183 -3.24 21.51 2.63
N HIS A 184 -3.23 22.78 3.02
CA HIS A 184 -3.04 23.90 2.07
C HIS A 184 -1.62 23.93 1.50
N TYR A 185 -0.63 23.84 2.38
CA TYR A 185 0.78 23.94 2.03
C TYR A 185 1.46 22.64 2.42
N VAL A 186 1.45 21.66 1.53
CA VAL A 186 2.23 20.43 1.70
C VAL A 186 3.70 20.69 1.41
N GLN A 187 4.58 19.97 2.08
CA GLN A 187 6.01 20.03 1.82
C GLN A 187 6.58 18.63 1.66
N LYS A 188 7.44 18.46 0.64
CA LYS A 188 8.26 17.26 0.52
C LYS A 188 9.14 17.12 1.77
N PRO A 189 9.23 15.94 2.40
CA PRO A 189 10.10 15.73 3.54
C PRO A 189 11.56 16.02 3.17
N LEU A 190 12.31 16.70 4.04
CA LEU A 190 13.74 16.95 3.82
C LEU A 190 14.57 15.65 3.84
N VAL A 191 14.18 14.72 4.72
CA VAL A 191 14.76 13.38 4.83
C VAL A 191 13.66 12.38 4.50
N HIS A 192 13.90 11.56 3.48
CA HIS A 192 12.95 10.61 2.95
C HIS A 192 13.65 9.32 2.51
N THR A 193 12.89 8.25 2.36
CA THR A 193 13.41 6.95 1.92
C THR A 193 13.40 6.83 0.41
N GLN A 194 14.19 5.91 -0.14
CA GLN A 194 14.12 5.62 -1.58
C GLN A 194 12.73 5.10 -1.97
N THR A 195 12.09 4.33 -1.08
CA THR A 195 10.75 3.77 -1.28
C THR A 195 9.68 4.86 -1.38
N SER A 196 9.69 5.90 -0.52
CA SER A 196 8.69 6.98 -0.60
C SER A 196 8.79 7.74 -1.93
N ARG A 197 10.01 7.92 -2.44
CA ARG A 197 10.29 8.50 -3.75
C ARG A 197 9.76 7.63 -4.89
N ILE A 198 10.06 6.33 -4.88
CA ILE A 198 9.66 5.39 -5.95
C ILE A 198 8.12 5.25 -6.01
N ILE A 199 7.44 5.24 -4.87
CA ILE A 199 5.97 5.17 -4.79
C ILE A 199 5.33 6.50 -5.24
N GLY A 200 6.11 7.59 -5.33
CA GLY A 200 5.62 8.91 -5.67
C GLY A 200 4.90 9.62 -4.51
N SER A 201 5.09 9.14 -3.27
CA SER A 201 4.52 9.81 -2.08
C SER A 201 5.15 11.18 -1.87
N ASP A 202 6.39 11.38 -2.28
CA ASP A 202 7.09 12.65 -2.15
C ASP A 202 6.50 13.75 -3.03
N ASP A 203 5.98 13.38 -4.21
CA ASP A 203 5.34 14.30 -5.16
C ASP A 203 3.93 14.68 -4.70
N ARG A 204 3.36 13.88 -3.80
CA ARG A 204 2.05 14.07 -3.17
C ARG A 204 2.16 14.01 -1.65
N ALA A 205 3.11 14.76 -1.12
CA ALA A 205 3.45 14.71 0.29
C ALA A 205 2.26 15.01 1.21
N ALA A 206 2.26 14.36 2.37
CA ALA A 206 1.29 14.57 3.44
C ALA A 206 2.02 15.07 4.68
N GLY A 207 2.02 16.39 4.87
CA GLY A 207 2.65 17.05 6.01
C GLY A 207 3.47 18.29 5.66
N GLN A 208 4.21 18.78 6.65
CA GLN A 208 5.05 19.97 6.60
C GLN A 208 6.34 19.71 7.39
N ASN A 209 7.46 20.27 6.95
CA ASN A 209 8.70 20.26 7.72
C ASN A 209 8.63 21.36 8.79
N LEU A 210 8.60 20.97 10.06
CA LEU A 210 8.56 21.89 11.18
C LEU A 210 9.96 21.98 11.83
N VAL A 211 10.36 23.19 12.22
CA VAL A 211 11.55 23.39 13.06
C VAL A 211 11.15 23.09 14.50
N VAL A 212 11.67 22.00 15.05
CA VAL A 212 11.34 21.51 16.40
C VAL A 212 12.44 21.91 17.39
N ALA A 213 12.04 22.42 18.55
CA ALA A 213 12.93 22.66 19.68
C ALA A 213 12.56 21.72 20.84
N ILE A 214 13.54 21.03 21.41
CA ILE A 214 13.35 20.08 22.52
C ILE A 214 13.77 20.75 23.82
N LEU A 215 12.79 21.22 24.60
CA LEU A 215 12.97 21.79 25.93
C LEU A 215 11.65 21.70 26.70
N SER A 216 11.71 21.68 28.03
CA SER A 216 10.52 21.89 28.86
C SER A 216 10.19 23.38 28.90
N TYR A 217 9.02 23.78 28.40
CA TYR A 217 8.63 25.18 28.28
C TYR A 217 7.27 25.43 28.93
N GLU A 218 7.25 26.32 29.93
CA GLU A 218 6.04 26.78 30.65
C GLU A 218 5.14 25.66 31.24
N GLY A 219 5.58 24.40 31.23
CA GLY A 219 4.83 23.25 31.74
C GLY A 219 3.69 22.76 30.85
N PHE A 220 3.46 23.35 29.67
CA PHE A 220 2.36 22.98 28.77
C PHE A 220 2.72 21.86 27.78
N ASN A 221 4.00 21.47 27.70
CA ASN A 221 4.46 20.38 26.84
C ASN A 221 4.79 19.09 27.62
N ILE A 222 4.10 18.86 28.73
CA ILE A 222 4.16 17.61 29.49
C ILE A 222 3.21 16.55 28.90
N GLU A 223 3.44 15.28 29.21
CA GLU A 223 2.56 14.16 28.82
C GLU A 223 2.20 14.15 27.32
N ASP A 224 3.22 14.11 26.45
CA ASP A 224 3.08 14.07 24.98
C ASP A 224 2.37 15.29 24.35
N SER A 225 2.22 16.40 25.11
CA SER A 225 1.66 17.65 24.60
C SER A 225 2.71 18.47 23.82
N LEU A 226 2.24 19.21 22.81
CA LEU A 226 3.08 20.03 21.93
C LEU A 226 2.67 21.51 22.03
N ILE A 227 3.66 22.40 22.04
CA ILE A 227 3.46 23.86 21.96
C ILE A 227 3.78 24.31 20.55
N PHE A 228 2.88 25.08 19.95
CA PHE A 228 3.05 25.64 18.61
C PHE A 228 3.26 27.15 18.65
N ASN A 229 4.07 27.66 17.72
CA ASN A 229 4.22 29.10 17.53
C ASN A 229 2.96 29.68 16.87
N LYS A 230 2.24 30.54 17.60
CA LYS A 230 1.02 31.22 17.12
C LYS A 230 1.23 31.95 15.79
N ALA A 231 2.34 32.67 15.65
CA ALA A 231 2.63 33.44 14.45
C ALA A 231 2.90 32.52 13.23
N SER A 232 3.31 31.27 13.43
CA SER A 232 3.43 30.28 12.34
C SER A 232 2.07 29.73 11.90
N ILE A 233 1.15 29.49 12.85
CA ILE A 233 -0.22 29.06 12.57
C ILE A 233 -0.98 30.13 11.78
N GLU A 234 -0.86 31.39 12.21
CA GLU A 234 -1.51 32.52 11.53
C GLU A 234 -1.03 32.68 10.07
N ARG A 235 0.22 32.28 9.80
CA ARG A 235 0.83 32.24 8.45
C ARG A 235 0.52 30.97 7.65
N GLY A 236 -0.20 30.00 8.22
CA GLY A 236 -0.72 28.84 7.48
C GLY A 236 -0.11 27.48 7.81
N VAL A 237 0.76 27.38 8.82
CA VAL A 237 1.20 26.06 9.33
C VAL A 237 -0.01 25.27 9.84
N GLY A 238 -0.12 24.01 9.42
CA GLY A 238 -1.21 23.10 9.80
C GLY A 238 -2.59 23.46 9.24
N ARG A 239 -2.73 24.51 8.42
CA ARG A 239 -4.03 24.91 7.88
C ARG A 239 -4.52 23.91 6.84
N SER A 240 -5.71 23.36 7.06
CA SER A 240 -6.35 22.41 6.16
C SER A 240 -7.83 22.76 5.93
N HIS A 241 -8.40 22.29 4.83
CA HIS A 241 -9.84 22.28 4.59
C HIS A 241 -10.40 20.87 4.77
N PHE A 242 -11.60 20.81 5.32
CA PHE A 242 -12.43 19.61 5.36
C PHE A 242 -13.55 19.76 4.33
N PHE A 243 -13.73 18.74 3.51
CA PHE A 243 -14.79 18.64 2.52
C PHE A 243 -15.78 17.59 2.98
N ARG A 244 -17.07 17.90 2.86
CA ARG A 244 -18.14 16.94 3.11
C ARG A 244 -19.19 17.09 2.03
N THR A 245 -19.50 15.97 1.40
CA THR A 245 -20.54 15.90 0.37
C THR A 245 -21.83 15.41 1.03
N TYR A 246 -22.93 16.06 0.67
CA TYR A 246 -24.28 15.63 1.01
C TYR A 246 -25.03 15.34 -0.29
N ASP A 247 -25.79 14.26 -0.29
CA ASP A 247 -26.58 13.79 -1.42
C ASP A 247 -28.07 13.91 -1.12
N GLY A 248 -28.83 14.32 -2.13
CA GLY A 248 -30.29 14.35 -2.13
C GLY A 248 -30.79 13.74 -3.43
N GLU A 249 -31.81 12.89 -3.34
CA GLU A 249 -32.39 12.19 -4.48
C GLU A 249 -33.92 12.37 -4.48
N GLU A 250 -34.47 12.69 -5.64
CA GLU A 250 -35.90 12.61 -5.90
C GLU A 250 -36.30 11.15 -6.15
N ARG A 251 -37.04 10.58 -5.19
CA ARG A 251 -37.50 9.19 -5.29
C ARG A 251 -38.91 9.12 -5.85
N ARG A 252 -39.11 8.13 -6.73
CA ARG A 252 -40.45 7.76 -7.21
C ARG A 252 -40.96 6.55 -6.43
N TYR A 253 -42.10 6.72 -5.79
CA TYR A 253 -42.76 5.68 -5.01
C TYR A 253 -43.62 4.78 -5.92
N PRO A 254 -43.88 3.51 -5.52
CA PRO A 254 -44.70 2.58 -6.30
C PRO A 254 -46.11 3.10 -6.62
N GLY A 255 -46.68 3.96 -5.77
CA GLY A 255 -47.98 4.61 -5.98
C GLY A 255 -47.98 5.75 -7.00
N GLY A 256 -46.87 5.96 -7.72
CA GLY A 256 -46.73 7.01 -8.72
C GLY A 256 -46.37 8.40 -8.16
N GLN A 257 -46.41 8.58 -6.84
CA GLN A 257 -46.00 9.79 -6.15
C GLN A 257 -44.47 9.96 -6.22
N VAL A 258 -43.99 11.21 -6.17
CA VAL A 258 -42.58 11.56 -6.39
C VAL A 258 -42.15 12.61 -5.36
N ASP A 259 -40.97 12.45 -4.78
CA ASP A 259 -40.29 13.51 -4.02
C ASP A 259 -39.91 14.66 -4.96
N LYS A 260 -40.08 15.91 -4.53
CA LYS A 260 -39.62 17.07 -5.29
C LYS A 260 -38.55 17.82 -4.53
N ILE A 261 -37.47 18.18 -5.22
CA ILE A 261 -36.49 19.15 -4.75
C ILE A 261 -37.02 20.52 -5.13
N GLU A 262 -37.45 21.26 -4.11
CA GLU A 262 -38.02 22.60 -4.22
C GLU A 262 -37.89 23.30 -2.86
N VAL A 263 -38.12 24.60 -2.82
CA VAL A 263 -38.22 25.34 -1.56
C VAL A 263 -39.54 24.94 -0.88
N PRO A 264 -39.53 24.34 0.33
CA PRO A 264 -40.77 23.92 0.99
C PRO A 264 -41.62 25.12 1.41
N ASP A 265 -42.92 25.08 1.09
CA ASP A 265 -43.88 26.08 1.55
C ASP A 265 -44.16 25.94 3.06
N GLU A 266 -44.56 27.03 3.71
CA GLU A 266 -44.91 27.04 5.14
C GLU A 266 -46.09 26.13 5.49
N GLU A 267 -46.97 25.85 4.52
CA GLU A 267 -48.12 24.96 4.69
C GLU A 267 -47.73 23.47 4.72
N VAL A 268 -46.50 23.13 4.31
CA VAL A 268 -46.02 21.75 4.30
C VAL A 268 -45.81 21.27 5.73
N SER A 269 -46.43 20.13 6.07
CA SER A 269 -46.26 19.51 7.38
C SER A 269 -44.79 19.20 7.68
N GLY A 270 -44.25 19.81 8.74
CA GLY A 270 -42.86 19.64 9.14
C GLY A 270 -41.89 20.64 8.50
N ALA A 271 -42.37 21.64 7.77
CA ALA A 271 -41.56 22.76 7.32
C ALA A 271 -40.90 23.47 8.51
N HIS A 272 -39.64 23.86 8.32
CA HIS A 272 -38.92 24.71 9.26
C HIS A 272 -39.33 26.18 9.05
N GLY A 273 -38.91 27.07 9.96
CA GLY A 273 -39.15 28.50 9.78
C GLY A 273 -38.40 29.04 8.54
N VAL A 274 -38.94 30.09 7.92
CA VAL A 274 -38.45 30.72 6.67
C VAL A 274 -36.94 31.00 6.68
N GLU A 275 -36.41 31.43 7.83
CA GLU A 275 -34.96 31.71 8.00
C GLU A 275 -34.07 30.48 7.70
N SER A 276 -34.60 29.27 7.85
CA SER A 276 -33.86 28.03 7.58
C SER A 276 -33.64 27.79 6.09
N TYR A 277 -34.50 28.34 5.24
CA TYR A 277 -34.49 28.18 3.78
C TYR A 277 -33.90 29.39 3.05
N GLN A 278 -33.46 30.43 3.76
CA GLN A 278 -32.96 31.68 3.18
C GLN A 278 -31.78 31.52 2.21
N ASN A 279 -31.03 30.41 2.33
CA ASN A 279 -29.86 30.13 1.51
C ASN A 279 -30.19 29.31 0.24
N LEU A 280 -31.43 28.84 0.10
CA LEU A 280 -31.85 28.07 -1.07
C LEU A 280 -32.17 29.00 -2.24
N ASP A 281 -31.81 28.59 -3.46
CA ASP A 281 -32.27 29.24 -4.68
C ASP A 281 -33.68 28.73 -5.06
N THR A 282 -34.23 29.25 -6.14
CA THR A 282 -35.54 28.93 -6.71
C THR A 282 -35.73 27.45 -7.06
N ASP A 283 -34.63 26.69 -7.25
CA ASP A 283 -34.65 25.25 -7.49
C ASP A 283 -34.59 24.42 -6.19
N GLY A 284 -34.54 25.05 -5.02
CA GLY A 284 -34.45 24.37 -3.72
C GLY A 284 -33.03 23.92 -3.35
N ILE A 285 -31.99 24.38 -4.05
CA ILE A 285 -30.59 24.01 -3.78
C ILE A 285 -29.79 25.25 -3.37
N ILE A 286 -28.84 25.08 -2.44
CA ILE A 286 -27.92 26.15 -2.04
C ILE A 286 -26.91 26.51 -3.14
N ASN A 287 -26.63 27.80 -3.31
CA ASN A 287 -25.62 28.29 -4.25
C ASN A 287 -24.18 28.07 -3.73
N PRO A 288 -23.19 27.81 -4.61
CA PRO A 288 -21.78 27.76 -4.23
C PRO A 288 -21.32 29.03 -3.51
N GLU A 289 -20.32 28.90 -2.62
CA GLU A 289 -19.75 30.01 -1.82
C GLU A 289 -20.72 30.68 -0.83
N THR A 290 -21.89 30.08 -0.57
CA THR A 290 -22.82 30.52 0.47
C THR A 290 -22.40 30.00 1.84
N PHE A 291 -22.37 30.86 2.85
CA PHE A 291 -22.05 30.46 4.22
C PHE A 291 -23.17 29.59 4.81
N ALA A 292 -22.85 28.34 5.15
CA ALA A 292 -23.75 27.39 5.78
C ALA A 292 -23.30 27.13 7.23
N ALA A 293 -24.14 27.54 8.19
CA ALA A 293 -23.93 27.26 9.61
C ALA A 293 -24.47 25.88 10.00
N GLU A 294 -24.37 25.53 11.28
CA GLU A 294 -25.00 24.32 11.81
C GLU A 294 -26.51 24.33 11.53
N LYS A 295 -27.06 23.18 11.09
CA LYS A 295 -28.48 22.99 10.74
C LYS A 295 -28.99 23.82 9.55
N ALA A 296 -28.12 24.50 8.81
CA ALA A 296 -28.52 25.15 7.56
C ALA A 296 -29.05 24.10 6.56
N VAL A 297 -30.15 24.43 5.88
CA VAL A 297 -30.72 23.57 4.84
C VAL A 297 -29.88 23.72 3.56
N LEU A 298 -29.38 22.60 3.03
CA LEU A 298 -28.59 22.57 1.80
C LEU A 298 -29.42 22.19 0.57
N ILE A 299 -30.41 21.31 0.77
CA ILE A 299 -31.33 20.81 -0.24
C ILE A 299 -32.72 20.80 0.39
N GLY A 300 -33.62 21.62 -0.14
CA GLY A 300 -35.04 21.60 0.17
C GLY A 300 -35.69 20.40 -0.52
N LYS A 301 -36.45 19.59 0.22
CA LYS A 301 -37.16 18.44 -0.34
C LYS A 301 -38.54 18.30 0.27
N THR A 302 -39.55 18.22 -0.58
CA THR A 302 -40.92 17.90 -0.19
C THR A 302 -41.22 16.44 -0.57
N SER A 303 -41.84 15.71 0.35
CA SER A 303 -42.21 14.31 0.15
C SER A 303 -43.72 14.14 0.24
N PRO A 304 -44.32 13.30 -0.62
CA PRO A 304 -45.75 13.03 -0.59
C PRO A 304 -46.15 12.29 0.71
N PRO A 305 -47.41 12.42 1.16
CA PRO A 305 -47.88 11.73 2.35
C PRO A 305 -47.82 10.20 2.16
N ARG A 306 -47.34 9.51 3.20
CA ARG A 306 -47.17 8.05 3.21
C ARG A 306 -48.51 7.30 3.18
N PHE A 307 -49.56 7.90 3.74
CA PHE A 307 -50.91 7.38 3.73
C PHE A 307 -51.76 8.37 2.94
N LEU A 308 -52.38 7.90 1.86
CA LEU A 308 -53.50 8.62 1.26
C LEU A 308 -54.68 8.40 2.20
N GLU A 309 -55.22 9.45 2.80
CA GLU A 309 -56.55 9.35 3.43
C GLU A 309 -57.55 9.03 2.30
N GLU A 310 -58.30 7.92 2.47
CA GLU A 310 -59.45 7.56 1.62
C GLU A 310 -60.59 8.58 1.77
#